data_AF-M4SY48-F1
#
_entry.id   AF-M4SY48-F1
#
_cell.length_a   1.000
_cell.length_b   1.000
_cell.length_c   1.000
_cell.angle_alpha   90.00
_cell.angle_beta   90.00
_cell.angle_gamma   90.00
#
_symmetry.space_group_name_H-M   'P 1'
#
loop_
_entity.id
_entity.type
_entity.pdbx_description
1 polymer ?
#
loop_
_entity_poly.entity_id
_entity_poly.type
_entity_poly.pdbx_seq_one_letter_code
_entity_poly.pdbx_strand_id
1 'polypeptide(L)'
;PTNRLRKAMGRAATTKYVTQPSFVEGFFKKPGKEDEWEATKPARFAEIKDWDTKWVKWSTIAQVVAKPATETEALKAYGADPLNPNQKTAALAALQPVLERIANLRSQNPAQPRHEKLLTEEKFKTAIAQAVFGADNVPGANTPTAAQMYEDSSRAGHSTNCISTGAQGQAKTIAATLTCLCSKAEISGVADACSRLQANSGNTWSGNAANGPAQAKALIDLCPRIPATDLTSADIDNKVRAVEELISIKSNNGYLGECKATDCSGDKAKGLCVQYTGYKPSDRKPFTETHWVK
;
A
#
# COMPACT_ATOMS: atom_id res chain seq x y z
N PRO A 1 -22.86 46.42 -12.16
CA PRO A 1 -22.43 45.15 -12.81
C PRO A 1 -23.18 43.91 -12.32
N THR A 2 -23.09 43.59 -11.02
CA THR A 2 -23.65 42.40 -10.34
C THR A 2 -25.13 42.11 -10.65
N ASN A 3 -26.02 43.11 -10.66
CA ASN A 3 -27.45 42.87 -10.96
C ASN A 3 -27.74 42.45 -12.42
N ARG A 4 -26.86 42.71 -13.40
CA ARG A 4 -27.00 42.13 -14.75
C ARG A 4 -26.58 40.67 -14.78
N LEU A 5 -25.52 40.29 -14.06
CA LEU A 5 -25.12 38.88 -13.89
C LEU A 5 -26.19 38.06 -13.16
N ARG A 6 -26.80 38.58 -12.08
CA ARG A 6 -27.95 37.94 -11.42
C ARG A 6 -29.15 37.75 -12.36
N LYS A 7 -29.48 38.74 -13.20
CA LYS A 7 -30.55 38.59 -14.22
C LYS A 7 -30.19 37.68 -15.39
N ALA A 8 -28.90 37.52 -15.71
CA ALA A 8 -28.43 36.55 -16.71
C ALA A 8 -28.52 35.12 -16.17
N MET A 9 -27.98 34.86 -14.97
CA MET A 9 -28.09 33.55 -14.29
C MET A 9 -29.56 33.17 -14.06
N GLY A 10 -30.39 34.10 -13.57
CA GLY A 10 -31.84 33.91 -13.42
C GLY A 10 -32.64 33.77 -14.72
N ARG A 11 -32.01 33.92 -15.90
CA ARG A 11 -32.61 33.59 -17.21
C ARG A 11 -31.96 32.38 -17.89
N ALA A 12 -30.74 32.01 -17.53
CA ALA A 12 -30.15 30.72 -17.91
C ALA A 12 -30.75 29.55 -17.10
N ALA A 13 -31.22 29.82 -15.88
CA ALA A 13 -31.90 28.86 -15.00
C ALA A 13 -33.31 28.41 -15.47
N THR A 14 -33.76 28.80 -16.68
CA THR A 14 -35.04 28.33 -17.23
C THR A 14 -34.93 26.90 -17.78
N THR A 15 -34.83 25.92 -16.87
CA THR A 15 -35.33 24.53 -16.97
C THR A 15 -34.84 23.63 -18.12
N LYS A 16 -34.05 24.11 -19.09
CA LYS A 16 -33.76 23.42 -20.36
C LYS A 16 -32.28 23.02 -20.57
N TYR A 17 -31.39 23.43 -19.67
CA TYR A 17 -29.97 23.04 -19.68
C TYR A 17 -29.60 22.11 -18.53
N VAL A 18 -30.10 22.36 -17.31
CA VAL A 18 -29.87 21.50 -16.13
C VAL A 18 -30.57 20.12 -16.26
N THR A 19 -31.54 20.01 -17.16
CA THR A 19 -32.33 18.81 -17.48
C THR A 19 -31.75 17.96 -18.62
N GLN A 20 -30.61 18.35 -19.22
CA GLN A 20 -30.01 17.57 -20.31
C GLN A 20 -29.20 16.39 -19.74
N PRO A 21 -29.43 15.15 -20.20
CA PRO A 21 -28.73 13.97 -19.69
C PRO A 21 -27.21 14.12 -19.70
N SER A 22 -26.64 14.71 -20.75
CA SER A 22 -25.20 14.97 -20.91
C SER A 22 -24.57 15.74 -19.74
N PHE A 23 -25.30 16.65 -19.09
CA PHE A 23 -24.81 17.37 -17.91
C PHE A 23 -24.84 16.51 -16.64
N VAL A 24 -25.91 15.72 -16.45
CA VAL A 24 -26.09 14.79 -15.33
C VAL A 24 -25.03 13.68 -15.39
N GLU A 25 -24.86 13.09 -16.57
CA GLU A 25 -23.82 12.12 -16.88
C GLU A 25 -22.42 12.69 -16.66
N GLY A 26 -22.10 13.82 -17.29
CA GLY A 26 -20.80 14.48 -17.18
C GLY A 26 -20.43 14.94 -15.76
N PHE A 27 -21.34 14.82 -14.80
CA PHE A 27 -21.10 15.09 -13.39
C PHE A 27 -20.99 13.83 -12.50
N PHE A 28 -21.96 12.92 -12.55
CA PHE A 28 -22.01 11.73 -11.69
C PHE A 28 -21.35 10.49 -12.30
N LYS A 29 -21.04 10.46 -13.60
CA LYS A 29 -20.16 9.41 -14.16
C LYS A 29 -18.72 9.63 -13.71
N LYS A 30 -17.99 8.54 -13.49
CA LYS A 30 -16.57 8.57 -13.16
C LYS A 30 -15.80 9.20 -14.32
N PRO A 31 -15.14 10.33 -14.09
CA PRO A 31 -13.81 11.19 -15.57
C PRO A 31 -12.99 10.19 -16.43
N GLY A 32 -13.50 9.85 -17.61
CA GLY A 32 -12.90 8.88 -18.54
C GLY A 32 -13.58 7.50 -18.56
N LYS A 33 -14.75 7.35 -17.90
CA LYS A 33 -15.58 6.14 -17.95
C LYS A 33 -17.03 6.54 -18.28
N GLU A 34 -17.47 6.25 -19.49
CA GLU A 34 -18.81 6.62 -19.96
C GLU A 34 -19.92 5.70 -19.41
N ASP A 35 -19.58 4.62 -18.70
CA ASP A 35 -20.54 3.68 -18.10
C ASP A 35 -20.50 3.58 -16.57
N GLU A 36 -19.41 4.02 -15.92
CA GLU A 36 -19.25 3.89 -14.47
C GLU A 36 -19.72 5.14 -13.72
N TRP A 37 -20.34 4.97 -12.56
CA TRP A 37 -20.92 6.08 -11.77
C TRP A 37 -20.29 6.21 -10.37
N GLU A 38 -20.29 7.43 -9.84
CA GLU A 38 -19.73 7.78 -8.52
C GLU A 38 -20.80 7.63 -7.43
N ALA A 39 -21.04 6.39 -6.98
CA ALA A 39 -22.05 6.09 -5.96
C ALA A 39 -21.79 6.72 -4.57
N THR A 40 -20.54 7.05 -4.23
CA THR A 40 -20.13 7.68 -2.97
C THR A 40 -19.51 9.07 -3.21
N LYS A 41 -19.56 9.97 -2.22
CA LYS A 41 -19.13 11.38 -2.38
C LYS A 41 -17.62 11.44 -2.70
N PRO A 42 -17.21 11.92 -3.88
CA PRO A 42 -15.80 12.02 -4.24
C PRO A 42 -15.05 13.03 -3.36
N ALA A 43 -13.76 12.77 -3.12
CA ALA A 43 -12.90 13.64 -2.30
C ALA A 43 -12.85 15.11 -2.76
N ARG A 44 -13.04 15.39 -4.05
CA ARG A 44 -13.16 16.76 -4.61
C ARG A 44 -14.38 17.56 -4.11
N PHE A 45 -15.27 16.95 -3.31
CA PHE A 45 -16.36 17.62 -2.61
C PHE A 45 -16.32 17.37 -1.08
N ALA A 46 -15.18 16.94 -0.52
CA ALA A 46 -15.03 16.59 0.89
C ALA A 46 -15.51 17.70 1.84
N GLU A 47 -15.16 18.95 1.55
CA GLU A 47 -15.53 20.15 2.32
C GLU A 47 -17.04 20.37 2.44
N ILE A 48 -17.84 19.85 1.52
CA ILE A 48 -19.29 20.02 1.50
C ILE A 48 -19.94 18.91 2.33
N LYS A 49 -19.94 19.10 3.64
CA LYS A 49 -20.42 18.13 4.66
C LYS A 49 -21.92 17.82 4.53
N ASP A 50 -22.72 18.77 4.07
CA ASP A 50 -24.17 18.62 3.87
C ASP A 50 -24.56 17.57 2.81
N TRP A 51 -23.59 17.03 2.08
CA TRP A 51 -23.80 16.15 0.93
C TRP A 51 -23.54 14.68 1.24
N ASP A 52 -22.83 14.34 2.32
CA ASP A 52 -22.45 12.96 2.63
C ASP A 52 -23.66 12.02 2.81
N THR A 53 -24.70 12.49 3.52
CA THR A 53 -25.95 11.74 3.75
C THR A 53 -26.91 11.70 2.55
N LYS A 54 -26.58 12.41 1.46
CA LYS A 54 -27.47 12.65 0.32
C LYS A 54 -26.90 12.16 -1.01
N TRP A 55 -25.57 12.12 -1.13
CA TRP A 55 -24.86 11.81 -2.37
C TRP A 55 -25.25 10.46 -2.98
N VAL A 56 -25.39 9.42 -2.15
CA VAL A 56 -25.78 8.08 -2.63
C VAL A 56 -27.11 8.14 -3.38
N LYS A 57 -28.13 8.76 -2.77
CA LYS A 57 -29.46 8.95 -3.36
C LYS A 57 -29.38 9.76 -4.66
N TRP A 58 -28.58 10.83 -4.66
CA TRP A 58 -28.37 11.69 -5.82
C TRP A 58 -27.70 10.98 -7.00
N SER A 59 -26.65 10.20 -6.74
CA SER A 59 -25.94 9.42 -7.74
C SER A 59 -26.81 8.29 -8.33
N THR A 60 -27.64 7.64 -7.52
CA THR A 60 -28.63 6.67 -7.99
C THR A 60 -29.72 7.32 -8.86
N ILE A 61 -30.25 8.49 -8.47
CA ILE A 61 -31.22 9.23 -9.31
C ILE A 61 -30.60 9.64 -10.65
N ALA A 62 -29.35 10.09 -10.65
CA ALA A 62 -28.63 10.46 -11.86
C ALA A 62 -28.47 9.29 -12.85
N GLN A 63 -28.19 8.08 -12.34
CA GLN A 63 -28.12 6.85 -13.13
C GLN A 63 -29.46 6.49 -13.81
N VAL A 64 -30.59 6.74 -13.13
CA VAL A 64 -31.94 6.50 -13.68
C VAL A 64 -32.26 7.53 -14.76
N VAL A 65 -32.06 8.83 -14.48
CA VAL A 65 -32.42 9.95 -15.38
C VAL A 65 -31.62 9.94 -16.70
N ALA A 66 -30.43 9.35 -16.71
CA ALA A 66 -29.63 9.20 -17.92
C ALA A 66 -30.05 8.02 -18.83
N LYS A 67 -30.88 7.08 -18.36
CA LYS A 67 -31.26 5.87 -19.09
C LYS A 67 -32.76 5.87 -19.45
N PRO A 68 -33.14 6.28 -20.68
CA PRO A 68 -34.55 6.47 -21.05
C PRO A 68 -35.37 5.18 -21.24
N ALA A 69 -34.77 3.98 -21.09
CA ALA A 69 -35.36 2.72 -21.56
C ALA A 69 -35.80 1.71 -20.47
N THR A 70 -35.29 1.79 -19.22
CA THR A 70 -35.55 0.77 -18.18
C THR A 70 -35.81 1.37 -16.78
N GLU A 71 -36.64 2.42 -16.74
CA GLU A 71 -36.96 3.15 -15.50
C GLU A 71 -37.44 2.22 -14.35
N THR A 72 -38.33 1.26 -14.65
CA THR A 72 -38.91 0.35 -13.65
C THR A 72 -37.90 -0.60 -13.02
N GLU A 73 -37.01 -1.21 -13.81
CA GLU A 73 -36.02 -2.16 -13.29
C GLU A 73 -34.93 -1.45 -12.47
N ALA A 74 -34.51 -0.26 -12.92
CA ALA A 74 -33.53 0.55 -12.20
C ALA A 74 -34.08 1.07 -10.86
N LEU A 75 -35.38 1.39 -10.77
CA LEU A 75 -36.02 1.75 -9.50
C LEU A 75 -36.15 0.56 -8.55
N LYS A 76 -36.46 -0.65 -9.06
CA LYS A 76 -36.52 -1.88 -8.25
C LYS A 76 -35.19 -2.25 -7.62
N ALA A 77 -34.09 -2.20 -8.36
CA ALA A 77 -32.76 -2.58 -7.90
C ALA A 77 -32.26 -1.81 -6.65
N TYR A 78 -32.85 -0.64 -6.37
CA TYR A 78 -32.45 0.24 -5.24
C TYR A 78 -33.60 0.62 -4.31
N GLY A 79 -34.71 -0.14 -4.31
CA GLY A 79 -35.84 0.09 -3.40
C GLY A 79 -36.64 1.38 -3.65
N ALA A 80 -36.48 1.98 -4.83
CA ALA A 80 -37.14 3.21 -5.26
C ALA A 80 -38.44 2.96 -6.07
N ASP A 81 -38.88 1.69 -6.13
CA ASP A 81 -40.08 1.20 -6.82
C ASP A 81 -41.38 2.01 -6.55
N PRO A 82 -41.66 2.56 -5.34
CA PRO A 82 -42.90 3.32 -5.10
C PRO A 82 -42.80 4.83 -5.42
N LEU A 83 -41.71 5.35 -6.00
CA LEU A 83 -41.56 6.79 -6.26
C LEU A 83 -42.46 7.27 -7.41
N ASN A 84 -43.56 7.94 -7.06
CA ASN A 84 -44.50 8.52 -8.02
C ASN A 84 -43.92 9.79 -8.73
N PRO A 85 -44.54 10.28 -9.82
CA PRO A 85 -44.01 11.42 -10.59
C PRO A 85 -43.77 12.70 -9.79
N ASN A 86 -44.58 12.97 -8.76
CA ASN A 86 -44.40 14.14 -7.88
C ASN A 86 -43.20 13.94 -6.95
N GLN A 87 -42.96 12.72 -6.47
CA GLN A 87 -41.77 12.38 -5.68
C GLN A 87 -40.50 12.39 -6.52
N LYS A 88 -40.53 11.93 -7.78
CA LYS A 88 -39.44 12.09 -8.75
C LYS A 88 -39.12 13.57 -8.99
N THR A 89 -40.14 14.40 -9.20
CA THR A 89 -40.01 15.86 -9.35
C THR A 89 -39.43 16.53 -8.10
N ALA A 90 -39.90 16.16 -6.90
CA ALA A 90 -39.38 16.68 -5.64
C ALA A 90 -37.92 16.27 -5.38
N ALA A 91 -37.54 15.04 -5.75
CA ALA A 91 -36.16 14.57 -5.64
C ALA A 91 -35.21 15.32 -6.61
N LEU A 92 -35.68 15.62 -7.82
CA LEU A 92 -34.96 16.47 -8.79
C LEU A 92 -34.84 17.93 -8.30
N ALA A 93 -35.89 18.50 -7.70
CA ALA A 93 -35.83 19.83 -7.10
C ALA A 93 -34.84 19.90 -5.92
N ALA A 94 -34.77 18.85 -5.08
CA ALA A 94 -33.78 18.73 -4.01
C ALA A 94 -32.33 18.52 -4.51
N LEU A 95 -32.17 18.03 -5.75
CA LEU A 95 -30.90 17.87 -6.46
C LEU A 95 -30.39 19.17 -7.11
N GLN A 96 -31.29 20.07 -7.50
CA GLN A 96 -30.94 21.23 -8.30
C GLN A 96 -29.92 22.20 -7.65
N PRO A 97 -30.06 22.68 -6.39
CA PRO A 97 -29.10 23.62 -5.79
C PRO A 97 -27.71 23.00 -5.54
N VAL A 98 -27.62 21.66 -5.57
CA VAL A 98 -26.37 20.90 -5.48
C VAL A 98 -25.64 20.99 -6.82
N LEU A 99 -26.32 20.62 -7.90
CA LEU A 99 -25.83 20.68 -9.28
C LEU A 99 -25.38 22.10 -9.67
N GLU A 100 -26.10 23.13 -9.24
CA GLU A 100 -25.73 24.54 -9.48
C GLU A 100 -24.45 24.96 -8.72
N ARG A 101 -24.30 24.56 -7.45
CA ARG A 101 -23.06 24.79 -6.68
C ARG A 101 -21.86 24.05 -7.28
N ILE A 102 -22.10 22.85 -7.81
CA ILE A 102 -21.15 22.02 -8.55
C ILE A 102 -20.68 22.68 -9.84
N ALA A 103 -21.60 23.24 -10.65
CA ALA A 103 -21.24 23.93 -11.89
C ALA A 103 -20.34 25.15 -11.59
N ASN A 104 -20.66 25.89 -10.53
CA ASN A 104 -19.86 27.02 -10.06
C ASN A 104 -18.44 26.58 -9.62
N LEU A 105 -18.32 25.56 -8.78
CA LEU A 105 -17.01 25.02 -8.36
C LEU A 105 -16.18 24.48 -9.54
N ARG A 106 -16.82 23.83 -10.52
CA ARG A 106 -16.15 23.32 -11.73
C ARG A 106 -15.68 24.43 -12.67
N SER A 107 -16.40 25.56 -12.71
CA SER A 107 -15.95 26.77 -13.42
C SER A 107 -14.79 27.50 -12.73
N GLN A 108 -14.58 27.29 -11.43
CA GLN A 108 -13.47 27.85 -10.66
C GLN A 108 -12.21 26.96 -10.69
N ASN A 109 -12.38 25.63 -10.78
CA ASN A 109 -11.28 24.65 -10.83
C ASN A 109 -11.44 23.67 -12.00
N PRO A 110 -11.06 24.06 -13.24
CA PRO A 110 -11.28 23.25 -14.44
C PRO A 110 -10.27 22.11 -14.67
N ALA A 111 -9.22 21.98 -13.84
CA ALA A 111 -7.93 21.39 -14.28
C ALA A 111 -7.40 20.18 -13.48
N GLN A 112 -8.19 19.48 -12.65
CA GLN A 112 -7.67 18.44 -11.75
C GLN A 112 -8.06 16.99 -12.17
N PRO A 113 -7.09 16.15 -12.57
CA PRO A 113 -7.28 14.70 -12.80
C PRO A 113 -7.46 13.91 -11.49
N ARG A 114 -7.47 12.58 -11.59
CA ARG A 114 -7.72 11.65 -10.49
C ARG A 114 -6.49 10.82 -10.17
N HIS A 115 -6.33 10.48 -8.89
CA HIS A 115 -5.41 9.44 -8.43
C HIS A 115 -6.14 8.09 -8.30
N GLU A 116 -5.40 6.99 -8.36
CA GLU A 116 -5.91 5.68 -8.79
C GLU A 116 -5.87 4.58 -7.71
N LYS A 117 -6.66 3.51 -7.96
CA LYS A 117 -6.47 2.11 -7.54
C LYS A 117 -6.28 1.83 -6.04
N LEU A 118 -7.32 1.23 -5.43
CA LEU A 118 -7.17 0.42 -4.23
C LEU A 118 -6.30 -0.83 -4.51
N LEU A 119 -5.53 -1.26 -3.52
CA LEU A 119 -4.87 -2.56 -3.52
C LEU A 119 -5.91 -3.69 -3.36
N THR A 120 -5.71 -4.81 -4.07
CA THR A 120 -6.48 -6.04 -3.88
C THR A 120 -5.78 -6.95 -2.87
N GLU A 121 -6.53 -7.85 -2.23
CA GLU A 121 -5.99 -8.86 -1.30
C GLU A 121 -4.85 -9.69 -1.93
N GLU A 122 -5.00 -10.05 -3.21
CA GLU A 122 -3.98 -10.68 -4.04
C GLU A 122 -2.68 -9.85 -4.09
N LYS A 123 -2.77 -8.57 -4.48
CA LYS A 123 -1.60 -7.67 -4.55
C LYS A 123 -0.96 -7.44 -3.19
N PHE A 124 -1.76 -7.40 -2.13
CA PHE A 124 -1.27 -7.32 -0.77
C PHE A 124 -0.47 -8.58 -0.37
N LYS A 125 -1.01 -9.77 -0.64
CA LYS A 125 -0.31 -11.05 -0.42
C LYS A 125 0.99 -11.14 -1.24
N THR A 126 0.97 -10.69 -2.50
CA THR A 126 2.17 -10.59 -3.35
C THR A 126 3.21 -9.61 -2.79
N ALA A 127 2.81 -8.42 -2.33
CA ALA A 127 3.74 -7.46 -1.73
C ALA A 127 4.41 -8.02 -0.45
N ILE A 128 3.65 -8.68 0.42
CA ILE A 128 4.20 -9.35 1.61
C ILE A 128 5.13 -10.52 1.22
N ALA A 129 4.78 -11.30 0.20
CA ALA A 129 5.65 -12.37 -0.29
C ALA A 129 6.95 -11.83 -0.92
N GLN A 130 6.90 -10.71 -1.63
CA GLN A 130 8.07 -10.03 -2.19
C GLN A 130 8.97 -9.49 -1.06
N ALA A 131 8.42 -8.87 -0.02
CA ALA A 131 9.18 -8.40 1.13
C ALA A 131 9.85 -9.55 1.93
N VAL A 132 9.13 -10.65 2.17
CA VAL A 132 9.65 -11.78 2.95
C VAL A 132 10.64 -12.64 2.15
N PHE A 133 10.34 -12.94 0.88
CA PHE A 133 11.01 -13.97 0.09
C PHE A 133 11.63 -13.48 -1.23
N GLY A 134 11.27 -12.28 -1.72
CA GLY A 134 11.63 -11.80 -3.06
C GLY A 134 10.85 -12.50 -4.17
N ALA A 135 9.69 -13.06 -3.87
CA ALA A 135 8.86 -13.85 -4.78
C ALA A 135 7.40 -13.40 -4.73
N ASP A 136 6.67 -13.50 -5.85
CA ASP A 136 5.27 -13.02 -5.93
C ASP A 136 4.27 -13.82 -5.08
N ASN A 137 4.70 -14.97 -4.57
CA ASN A 137 3.96 -15.91 -3.73
C ASN A 137 4.88 -16.49 -2.66
N VAL A 138 4.31 -16.95 -1.54
CA VAL A 138 5.07 -17.70 -0.52
C VAL A 138 5.62 -18.97 -1.16
N PRO A 139 6.96 -19.19 -1.19
CA PRO A 139 7.54 -20.41 -1.72
C PRO A 139 7.21 -21.55 -0.76
N GLY A 140 6.47 -22.57 -1.23
CA GLY A 140 5.78 -23.54 -0.39
C GLY A 140 6.70 -24.55 0.32
N ALA A 141 7.05 -25.65 -0.37
CA ALA A 141 8.09 -26.57 0.11
C ALA A 141 9.51 -26.10 -0.28
N ASN A 142 9.59 -25.25 -1.31
CA ASN A 142 10.84 -24.77 -1.89
C ASN A 142 11.42 -23.61 -1.08
N THR A 143 12.74 -23.47 -1.13
CA THR A 143 13.45 -22.26 -0.72
C THR A 143 13.19 -21.09 -1.69
N PRO A 144 13.20 -19.83 -1.22
CA PRO A 144 13.43 -18.68 -2.11
C PRO A 144 14.81 -18.80 -2.77
N THR A 145 14.97 -18.37 -4.02
CA THR A 145 16.25 -18.47 -4.72
C THR A 145 17.23 -17.37 -4.27
N ALA A 146 18.52 -17.59 -4.51
CA ALA A 146 19.57 -16.62 -4.16
C ALA A 146 19.38 -15.24 -4.82
N ALA A 147 18.88 -15.18 -6.07
CA ALA A 147 18.60 -13.93 -6.79
C ALA A 147 17.35 -13.18 -6.29
N GLN A 148 16.43 -13.88 -5.62
CA GLN A 148 15.28 -13.28 -4.95
C GLN A 148 15.69 -12.69 -3.59
N MET A 149 16.51 -13.43 -2.83
CA MET A 149 17.04 -13.03 -1.54
C MET A 149 18.10 -11.91 -1.59
N TYR A 150 19.04 -11.99 -2.54
CA TYR A 150 20.23 -11.14 -2.60
C TYR A 150 20.32 -10.36 -3.91
N GLU A 151 20.91 -9.17 -3.89
CA GLU A 151 21.10 -8.38 -5.12
C GLU A 151 22.15 -8.98 -6.04
N ASP A 152 23.35 -9.26 -5.51
CA ASP A 152 24.36 -10.06 -6.21
C ASP A 152 24.33 -11.50 -5.67
N SER A 153 23.73 -12.41 -6.44
CA SER A 153 23.64 -13.83 -6.08
C SER A 153 24.96 -14.61 -6.22
N SER A 154 26.00 -14.00 -6.80
CA SER A 154 27.36 -14.56 -6.88
C SER A 154 28.24 -14.16 -5.68
N ARG A 155 27.82 -13.14 -4.92
CA ARG A 155 28.58 -12.53 -3.85
C ARG A 155 28.82 -13.47 -2.67
N ALA A 156 30.06 -13.48 -2.19
CA ALA A 156 30.49 -14.25 -1.04
C ALA A 156 31.02 -13.35 0.11
N GLY A 157 30.75 -13.79 1.34
CA GLY A 157 31.13 -13.13 2.59
C GLY A 157 29.91 -12.61 3.36
N HIS A 158 29.92 -12.78 4.69
CA HIS A 158 28.87 -12.21 5.55
C HIS A 158 28.89 -10.69 5.45
N SER A 159 30.05 -10.05 5.63
CA SER A 159 30.18 -8.59 5.63
C SER A 159 29.88 -7.91 4.29
N THR A 160 29.87 -8.67 3.18
CA THR A 160 29.53 -8.16 1.84
C THR A 160 28.05 -8.32 1.50
N ASN A 161 27.35 -9.30 2.10
CA ASN A 161 25.91 -9.57 1.88
C ASN A 161 25.02 -9.00 3.00
N CYS A 162 25.52 -8.90 4.23
CA CYS A 162 24.83 -8.40 5.41
C CYS A 162 25.01 -6.87 5.60
N ILE A 163 25.05 -6.16 4.48
CA ILE A 163 25.21 -4.70 4.40
C ILE A 163 24.13 -4.09 3.50
N SER A 164 23.62 -2.95 3.96
CA SER A 164 22.57 -2.16 3.33
C SER A 164 22.97 -0.71 3.17
N THR A 165 22.43 -0.10 2.11
CA THR A 165 22.54 1.31 1.71
C THR A 165 21.17 1.77 1.18
N GLY A 166 20.08 1.34 1.82
CA GLY A 166 18.71 1.54 1.33
C GLY A 166 18.42 0.64 0.12
N ALA A 167 17.99 1.23 -1.00
CA ALA A 167 17.59 0.54 -2.23
C ALA A 167 18.75 -0.09 -3.04
N GLN A 168 19.91 -0.30 -2.42
CA GLN A 168 21.09 -0.98 -2.97
C GLN A 168 21.66 -2.04 -1.99
N GLY A 169 20.91 -2.35 -0.92
CA GLY A 169 21.33 -3.31 0.10
C GLY A 169 21.34 -4.75 -0.41
N GLN A 170 22.37 -5.50 -0.03
CA GLN A 170 22.64 -6.82 -0.61
C GLN A 170 21.68 -7.89 -0.09
N ALA A 171 21.30 -7.86 1.19
CA ALA A 171 20.17 -8.63 1.71
C ALA A 171 18.85 -7.89 1.39
N LYS A 172 18.10 -8.35 0.38
CA LYS A 172 16.89 -7.67 -0.12
C LYS A 172 15.62 -7.98 0.66
N THR A 173 15.59 -9.11 1.37
CA THR A 173 14.37 -9.68 1.93
C THR A 173 14.48 -9.91 3.43
N ILE A 174 13.34 -10.11 4.11
CA ILE A 174 13.33 -10.51 5.52
C ILE A 174 14.02 -11.86 5.69
N ALA A 175 13.86 -12.80 4.74
CA ALA A 175 14.58 -14.08 4.76
C ALA A 175 16.11 -13.91 4.69
N ALA A 176 16.62 -13.01 3.83
CA ALA A 176 18.06 -12.71 3.76
C ALA A 176 18.57 -12.00 5.02
N THR A 177 17.77 -11.08 5.55
CA THR A 177 18.03 -10.37 6.82
C THR A 177 18.14 -11.39 7.97
N LEU A 178 17.22 -12.36 8.05
CA LEU A 178 17.23 -13.42 9.06
C LEU A 178 18.47 -14.32 8.95
N THR A 179 18.90 -14.69 7.74
CA THR A 179 20.16 -15.43 7.52
C THR A 179 21.36 -14.67 8.09
N CYS A 180 21.47 -13.36 7.82
CA CYS A 180 22.53 -12.51 8.37
C CYS A 180 22.51 -12.35 9.90
N LEU A 181 21.32 -12.40 10.51
CA LEU A 181 21.16 -12.29 11.97
C LEU A 181 21.38 -13.61 12.72
N CYS A 182 21.28 -14.76 12.05
CA CYS A 182 21.12 -16.04 12.72
C CYS A 182 22.01 -17.20 12.22
N SER A 183 22.63 -17.11 11.04
CA SER A 183 23.47 -18.20 10.52
C SER A 183 24.88 -18.19 11.09
N LYS A 184 25.29 -19.32 11.65
CA LYS A 184 26.65 -19.58 12.14
C LYS A 184 27.67 -19.44 11.00
N ALA A 185 28.62 -18.50 11.12
CA ALA A 185 29.73 -18.40 10.19
C ALA A 185 30.63 -19.65 10.21
N GLU A 186 31.20 -20.02 9.05
CA GLU A 186 32.15 -21.14 8.91
C GLU A 186 33.39 -20.97 9.81
N ILE A 187 33.90 -19.75 9.93
CA ILE A 187 35.07 -19.41 10.75
C ILE A 187 34.59 -18.58 11.95
N SER A 188 34.99 -18.96 13.18
CA SER A 188 34.69 -18.26 14.43
C SER A 188 33.19 -17.97 14.71
N GLY A 189 32.27 -18.63 14.00
CA GLY A 189 30.84 -18.33 14.08
C GLY A 189 30.19 -18.63 15.42
N VAL A 190 29.22 -17.78 15.80
CA VAL A 190 28.31 -18.04 16.92
C VAL A 190 27.28 -19.10 16.49
N ALA A 191 27.06 -20.11 17.33
CA ALA A 191 25.97 -21.07 17.14
C ALA A 191 24.72 -20.64 17.94
N ASP A 192 23.55 -21.10 17.52
CA ASP A 192 22.25 -20.99 18.21
C ASP A 192 21.83 -19.55 18.57
N ALA A 193 22.35 -18.57 17.82
CA ALA A 193 22.26 -17.14 18.14
C ALA A 193 20.82 -16.59 18.17
N CYS A 194 19.90 -17.19 17.41
CA CYS A 194 18.49 -16.80 17.36
C CYS A 194 17.54 -17.82 18.02
N SER A 195 17.96 -19.09 18.14
CA SER A 195 17.20 -20.10 18.87
C SER A 195 18.06 -21.32 19.20
N ARG A 196 17.88 -21.89 20.40
CA ARG A 196 18.37 -23.23 20.76
C ARG A 196 17.71 -24.35 19.93
N LEU A 197 16.64 -24.02 19.19
CA LEU A 197 16.05 -24.80 18.10
C LEU A 197 17.00 -25.07 16.92
N GLN A 198 17.98 -24.19 16.72
CA GLN A 198 18.97 -24.33 15.64
C GLN A 198 19.84 -25.55 15.93
N ALA A 199 19.98 -26.44 14.94
CA ALA A 199 20.72 -27.69 15.12
C ALA A 199 22.24 -27.44 15.22
N ASN A 200 22.73 -27.36 16.46
CA ASN A 200 24.10 -26.94 16.76
C ASN A 200 25.17 -27.94 16.33
N SER A 201 25.61 -27.85 15.07
CA SER A 201 26.94 -28.30 14.63
C SER A 201 27.21 -27.95 13.16
N GLY A 202 26.45 -28.53 12.23
CA GLY A 202 26.85 -28.71 10.83
C GLY A 202 26.51 -27.60 9.82
N ASN A 203 25.39 -26.88 9.97
CA ASN A 203 24.93 -25.94 8.94
C ASN A 203 25.61 -24.56 9.03
N THR A 204 26.92 -24.51 8.80
CA THR A 204 27.67 -23.26 8.69
C THR A 204 27.38 -22.51 7.38
N TRP A 205 27.60 -21.20 7.36
CA TRP A 205 27.47 -20.35 6.18
C TRP A 205 28.74 -19.50 5.98
N SER A 206 29.34 -19.56 4.80
CA SER A 206 30.44 -18.69 4.32
C SER A 206 30.02 -17.24 4.11
N GLY A 207 28.70 -16.96 4.16
CA GLY A 207 28.14 -15.74 3.60
C GLY A 207 27.99 -15.80 2.07
N ASN A 208 28.08 -16.98 1.45
CA ASN A 208 27.84 -17.13 0.01
C ASN A 208 26.34 -17.04 -0.30
N ALA A 209 25.93 -16.06 -1.10
CA ALA A 209 24.54 -15.81 -1.46
C ALA A 209 23.84 -17.04 -2.07
N ALA A 210 24.54 -17.84 -2.88
CA ALA A 210 24.02 -19.07 -3.47
C ALA A 210 23.55 -20.11 -2.44
N ASN A 211 24.22 -20.15 -1.27
CA ASN A 211 23.90 -21.07 -0.17
C ASN A 211 22.96 -20.45 0.88
N GLY A 212 22.76 -19.12 0.85
CA GLY A 212 21.85 -18.39 1.74
C GLY A 212 20.39 -18.87 1.74
N PRO A 213 19.81 -19.36 0.63
CA PRO A 213 18.52 -20.04 0.59
C PRO A 213 18.33 -21.17 1.61
N ALA A 214 19.25 -22.14 1.64
CA ALA A 214 19.14 -23.31 2.52
C ALA A 214 19.17 -22.90 4.00
N GLN A 215 20.00 -21.91 4.30
CA GLN A 215 20.10 -21.27 5.61
C GLN A 215 18.77 -20.59 6.00
N ALA A 216 18.21 -19.75 5.13
CA ALA A 216 16.94 -19.06 5.39
C ALA A 216 15.79 -20.05 5.66
N LYS A 217 15.68 -21.15 4.91
CA LYS A 217 14.66 -22.17 5.19
C LYS A 217 14.86 -22.83 6.55
N ALA A 218 16.08 -23.25 6.89
CA ALA A 218 16.37 -23.86 8.19
C ALA A 218 16.07 -22.91 9.38
N LEU A 219 16.08 -21.60 9.16
CA LEU A 219 15.72 -20.58 10.16
C LEU A 219 14.20 -20.33 10.19
N ILE A 220 13.55 -20.24 9.03
CA ILE A 220 12.10 -20.00 8.91
C ILE A 220 11.29 -21.21 9.39
N ASP A 221 11.77 -22.43 9.19
CA ASP A 221 11.13 -23.65 9.72
C ASP A 221 11.11 -23.72 11.26
N LEU A 222 11.92 -22.91 11.95
CA LEU A 222 11.91 -22.75 13.42
C LEU A 222 10.93 -21.67 13.91
N CYS A 223 10.37 -20.85 13.01
CA CYS A 223 9.42 -19.80 13.38
C CYS A 223 8.04 -20.42 13.71
N PRO A 224 7.40 -20.04 14.82
CA PRO A 224 6.08 -20.58 15.17
C PRO A 224 5.03 -20.16 14.14
N ARG A 225 4.24 -21.12 13.66
CA ARG A 225 3.12 -20.84 12.76
C ARG A 225 1.99 -20.15 13.52
N ILE A 226 1.76 -18.87 13.20
CA ILE A 226 0.63 -18.09 13.71
C ILE A 226 -0.64 -18.51 12.92
N PRO A 227 -1.83 -18.56 13.54
CA PRO A 227 -3.10 -18.74 12.82
C PRO A 227 -3.33 -17.66 11.76
N ALA A 228 -4.23 -17.93 10.80
CA ALA A 228 -4.67 -16.90 9.87
C ALA A 228 -5.30 -15.71 10.64
N THR A 229 -4.86 -14.50 10.31
CA THR A 229 -5.25 -13.25 10.98
C THR A 229 -5.28 -12.16 9.92
N ASP A 230 -6.32 -11.33 9.95
CA ASP A 230 -6.41 -10.14 9.10
C ASP A 230 -5.35 -9.11 9.54
N LEU A 231 -4.52 -8.66 8.60
CA LEU A 231 -3.50 -7.65 8.86
C LEU A 231 -4.01 -6.27 8.43
N THR A 232 -4.00 -5.31 9.36
CA THR A 232 -4.20 -3.90 9.03
C THR A 232 -2.88 -3.22 8.65
N SER A 233 -2.93 -2.05 8.00
CA SER A 233 -1.73 -1.23 7.76
C SER A 233 -1.00 -0.93 9.07
N ALA A 234 -1.73 -0.63 10.15
CA ALA A 234 -1.16 -0.35 11.46
C ALA A 234 -0.40 -1.56 12.04
N ASP A 235 -0.83 -2.80 11.77
CA ASP A 235 -0.09 -4.00 12.19
C ASP A 235 1.27 -4.12 11.49
N ILE A 236 1.35 -3.68 10.24
CA ILE A 236 2.59 -3.68 9.44
C ILE A 236 3.49 -2.54 9.92
N ASP A 237 2.96 -1.32 10.02
CA ASP A 237 3.69 -0.14 10.51
C ASP A 237 4.27 -0.38 11.92
N ASN A 238 3.51 -1.05 12.79
CA ASN A 238 3.98 -1.43 14.13
C ASN A 238 5.08 -2.49 14.08
N LYS A 239 5.01 -3.48 13.18
CA LYS A 239 6.06 -4.51 13.02
C LYS A 239 7.34 -3.94 12.42
N VAL A 240 7.24 -3.12 11.38
CA VAL A 240 8.39 -2.44 10.75
C VAL A 240 9.08 -1.53 11.76
N ARG A 241 8.31 -0.71 12.48
CA ARG A 241 8.85 0.18 13.52
C ARG A 241 9.49 -0.60 14.67
N ALA A 242 8.90 -1.72 15.11
CA ALA A 242 9.50 -2.56 16.15
C ALA A 242 10.83 -3.20 15.71
N VAL A 243 11.06 -3.44 14.41
CA VAL A 243 12.39 -3.84 13.90
C VAL A 243 13.35 -2.65 13.86
N GLU A 244 12.88 -1.46 13.49
CA GLU A 244 13.70 -0.25 13.45
C GLU A 244 14.14 0.22 14.86
N GLU A 245 13.28 0.06 15.86
CA GLU A 245 13.55 0.32 17.29
C GLU A 245 14.65 -0.61 17.86
N LEU A 246 15.01 -1.70 17.18
CA LEU A 246 16.14 -2.58 17.51
C LEU A 246 17.46 -2.18 16.83
N ILE A 247 17.49 -1.15 15.98
CA ILE A 247 18.70 -0.71 15.27
C ILE A 247 19.59 0.12 16.20
N SER A 248 20.71 -0.47 16.64
CA SER A 248 21.74 0.20 17.43
C SER A 248 22.68 1.01 16.53
N ILE A 249 23.13 2.19 16.97
CA ILE A 249 23.98 3.08 16.16
C ILE A 249 25.43 3.03 16.63
N LYS A 250 26.36 2.90 15.68
CA LYS A 250 27.81 2.83 15.92
C LYS A 250 28.59 3.33 14.71
N SER A 251 29.63 4.12 14.92
CA SER A 251 30.53 4.60 13.83
C SER A 251 29.81 5.16 12.60
N ASN A 252 28.75 5.95 12.81
CA ASN A 252 27.86 6.55 11.78
C ASN A 252 27.01 5.56 10.94
N ASN A 253 26.89 4.30 11.37
CA ASN A 253 26.00 3.30 10.78
C ASN A 253 24.99 2.80 11.82
N GLY A 254 23.85 2.29 11.35
CA GLY A 254 22.92 1.48 12.14
C GLY A 254 23.26 0.00 12.01
N TYR A 255 22.96 -0.78 13.04
CA TYR A 255 23.14 -2.23 13.09
C TYR A 255 21.91 -2.87 13.74
N LEU A 256 21.22 -3.73 12.99
CA LEU A 256 20.25 -4.67 13.56
C LEU A 256 21.01 -5.94 13.96
N GLY A 257 20.83 -6.43 15.19
CA GLY A 257 21.64 -7.53 15.73
C GLY A 257 22.93 -7.07 16.42
N GLU A 258 23.75 -8.02 16.84
CA GLU A 258 24.90 -7.79 17.73
C GLU A 258 26.14 -7.30 16.95
N CYS A 259 26.67 -6.12 17.30
CA CYS A 259 27.84 -5.52 16.63
C CYS A 259 28.93 -5.07 17.63
N LYS A 260 29.95 -5.91 17.82
CA LYS A 260 31.08 -5.70 18.74
C LYS A 260 32.23 -4.93 18.10
N ALA A 261 32.52 -5.18 16.83
CA ALA A 261 33.46 -4.44 15.99
C ALA A 261 32.70 -3.40 15.14
N THR A 262 32.94 -3.34 13.83
CA THR A 262 32.25 -2.44 12.88
C THR A 262 31.72 -3.17 11.63
N ASP A 263 31.88 -4.50 11.55
CA ASP A 263 31.48 -5.30 10.40
C ASP A 263 30.65 -6.53 10.80
N CYS A 264 29.56 -6.77 10.06
CA CYS A 264 28.69 -7.92 10.25
C CYS A 264 29.27 -9.15 9.54
N SER A 265 30.34 -9.72 10.07
CA SER A 265 31.06 -10.85 9.45
C SER A 265 30.63 -12.24 9.96
N GLY A 266 29.67 -12.31 10.88
CA GLY A 266 29.24 -13.53 11.57
C GLY A 266 30.25 -14.10 12.59
N ASP A 267 31.42 -13.47 12.74
CA ASP A 267 32.44 -13.85 13.73
C ASP A 267 32.02 -13.37 15.13
N LYS A 268 32.13 -14.25 16.13
CA LYS A 268 31.79 -14.01 17.55
C LYS A 268 32.46 -12.79 18.19
N ALA A 269 33.61 -12.34 17.67
CA ALA A 269 34.35 -11.16 18.12
C ALA A 269 33.99 -9.89 17.34
N LYS A 270 33.31 -10.00 16.19
CA LYS A 270 32.95 -8.87 15.31
C LYS A 270 31.47 -8.54 15.37
N GLY A 271 30.60 -9.45 14.98
CA GLY A 271 29.16 -9.20 14.96
C GLY A 271 28.38 -10.13 14.04
N LEU A 272 27.15 -10.42 14.44
CA LEU A 272 26.15 -11.16 13.70
C LEU A 272 24.93 -10.24 13.59
N CYS A 273 24.87 -9.52 12.48
CA CYS A 273 24.06 -8.32 12.32
C CYS A 273 23.75 -8.02 10.85
N VAL A 274 22.93 -7.00 10.60
CA VAL A 274 22.84 -6.31 9.30
C VAL A 274 23.21 -4.84 9.49
N GLN A 275 24.17 -4.34 8.71
CA GLN A 275 24.61 -2.95 8.75
C GLN A 275 23.77 -2.08 7.81
N TYR A 276 23.16 -1.03 8.34
CA TYR A 276 22.51 0.04 7.58
C TYR A 276 23.46 1.24 7.51
N THR A 277 24.19 1.33 6.41
CA THR A 277 25.33 2.25 6.24
C THR A 277 24.84 3.70 6.17
N GLY A 278 25.38 4.58 7.00
CA GLY A 278 24.97 5.98 7.11
C GLY A 278 23.67 6.23 7.88
N TYR A 279 23.02 5.19 8.43
CA TYR A 279 21.78 5.32 9.21
C TYR A 279 22.02 6.10 10.51
N LYS A 280 21.13 7.06 10.77
CA LYS A 280 21.16 7.99 11.91
C LYS A 280 19.74 8.49 12.21
N PRO A 281 19.42 9.00 13.40
CA PRO A 281 18.03 9.32 13.76
C PRO A 281 17.42 10.44 12.88
N SER A 282 18.27 11.31 12.32
CA SER A 282 17.91 12.37 11.38
C SER A 282 17.82 11.92 9.92
N ASP A 283 18.19 10.69 9.59
CA ASP A 283 18.21 10.14 8.24
C ASP A 283 18.12 8.61 8.28
N ARG A 284 16.87 8.15 8.31
CA ARG A 284 16.47 6.74 8.45
C ARG A 284 16.44 5.98 7.12
N LYS A 285 16.68 6.69 5.99
CA LYS A 285 16.63 6.16 4.61
C LYS A 285 17.38 4.85 4.39
N PRO A 286 18.58 4.61 4.97
CA PRO A 286 19.30 3.36 4.74
C PRO A 286 18.57 2.11 5.25
N PHE A 287 17.58 2.26 6.15
CA PHE A 287 16.61 1.23 6.53
C PHE A 287 15.28 1.38 5.76
N THR A 288 14.67 2.57 5.78
CA THR A 288 13.29 2.76 5.26
C THR A 288 13.17 2.66 3.74
N GLU A 289 14.27 2.83 2.98
CA GLU A 289 14.28 2.68 1.52
C GLU A 289 14.75 1.28 1.07
N THR A 290 14.92 0.33 1.99
CA THR A 290 15.30 -1.05 1.65
C THR A 290 14.19 -1.81 0.94
N HIS A 291 14.57 -2.85 0.19
CA HIS A 291 13.69 -3.57 -0.72
C HIS A 291 12.44 -4.20 -0.06
N TRP A 292 12.48 -4.52 1.25
CA TRP A 292 11.38 -5.12 1.99
C TRP A 292 10.61 -4.18 2.92
N VAL A 293 11.07 -2.93 3.09
CA VAL A 293 10.45 -1.93 4.01
C VAL A 293 9.63 -0.87 3.26
N LYS A 294 9.97 -0.60 1.99
CA LYS A 294 9.44 0.50 1.16
C LYS A 294 8.10 0.23 0.49
#